data_AF-A0A357ZLA9-F1
#
_entry.id   AF-A0A357ZLA9-F1
#
_cell.length_a   1.000
_cell.length_b   1.000
_cell.length_c   1.000
_cell.angle_alpha   90.00
_cell.angle_beta   90.00
_cell.angle_gamma   90.00
#
_symmetry.space_group_name_H-M   'P 1'
#
loop_
_entity.id
_entity.type
_entity.pdbx_description
1 polymer ?
#
loop_
_entity_poly.entity_id
_entity_poly.type
_entity_poly.pdbx_seq_one_letter_code
_entity_poly.pdbx_strand_id
1 'polypeptide(L)'
;AEIHRVLAPGGRVVCLDTTPPKGLLAPCTRLYLATVVPLLGKLLAGDEAAYSYLTGSTMNFYAAEELAALFAAAGFNDVGFTRLMAGSIAVHWGEKAG
;
A
#
# COMPACT_ATOMS: atom_id res chain seq x y z
N ALA A 1 1.13 0.59 -16.18
CA ALA A 1 1.57 0.80 -17.58
C ALA A 1 2.71 1.82 -17.69
N GLU A 2 2.58 3.04 -17.15
CA GLU A 2 3.60 4.09 -17.35
C GLU A 2 4.98 3.75 -16.76
N ILE A 3 5.03 3.25 -15.52
CA ILE A 3 6.29 2.81 -14.89
C ILE A 3 6.97 1.73 -15.73
N HIS A 4 6.22 0.75 -16.24
CA HIS A 4 6.75 -0.29 -17.12
C HIS A 4 7.30 0.28 -18.43
N ARG A 5 6.63 1.27 -19.03
CA ARG A 5 7.07 1.92 -20.27
C ARG A 5 8.45 2.57 -20.11
N VAL A 6 8.65 3.31 -19.02
CA VAL A 6 9.88 4.11 -18.78
C VAL A 6 11.05 3.30 -18.20
N LEU A 7 10.77 2.13 -17.60
CA LEU A 7 11.82 1.29 -17.05
C LEU A 7 12.71 0.70 -18.15
N ALA A 8 14.02 0.63 -17.93
CA ALA A 8 14.93 -0.05 -18.85
C ALA A 8 14.63 -1.57 -18.91
N PRO A 9 14.92 -2.26 -20.03
CA PRO A 9 14.85 -3.73 -20.08
C PRO A 9 15.67 -4.38 -18.95
N GLY A 10 15.12 -5.39 -18.31
CA GLY A 10 15.71 -6.04 -17.12
C GLY A 10 15.65 -5.21 -15.82
N GLY A 11 15.07 -4.00 -15.85
CA GLY A 11 14.93 -3.17 -14.67
C GLY A 11 13.88 -3.69 -13.68
N ARG A 12 14.07 -3.39 -12.39
CA ARG A 12 13.15 -3.73 -11.31
C ARG A 12 12.44 -2.49 -10.77
N VAL A 13 11.13 -2.58 -10.58
CA VAL A 13 10.34 -1.62 -9.80
C VAL A 13 10.14 -2.16 -8.39
N VAL A 14 10.23 -1.27 -7.39
CA VAL A 14 9.85 -1.55 -6.00
C VAL A 14 8.96 -0.41 -5.52
N CYS A 15 7.81 -0.74 -4.93
CA CYS A 15 6.81 0.21 -4.46
C CYS A 15 6.44 -0.11 -3.01
N LEU A 16 6.59 0.87 -2.12
CA LEU A 16 6.13 0.80 -0.73
C LEU A 16 4.86 1.64 -0.63
N ASP A 17 3.73 1.02 -0.30
CA ASP A 17 2.46 1.73 -0.13
C ASP A 17 1.61 1.13 0.99
N THR A 18 0.56 1.85 1.37
CA THR A 18 -0.48 1.41 2.28
C THR A 18 -1.36 0.35 1.62
N THR A 19 -1.96 -0.51 2.41
CA THR A 19 -2.93 -1.49 1.94
C THR A 19 -3.93 -1.81 3.05
N PRO A 20 -5.19 -2.15 2.73
CA PRO A 20 -6.14 -2.59 3.73
C PRO A 20 -5.57 -3.75 4.58
N PRO A 21 -5.58 -3.63 5.93
CA PRO A 21 -5.00 -4.64 6.81
C PRO A 21 -5.57 -6.04 6.59
N LYS A 22 -4.70 -7.06 6.60
CA LYS A 22 -5.08 -8.48 6.44
C LYS A 22 -4.38 -9.36 7.49
N GLY A 23 -5.03 -10.46 7.86
CA GLY A 23 -4.53 -11.41 8.86
C GLY A 23 -5.22 -11.26 10.22
N LEU A 24 -4.74 -12.01 11.21
CA LEU A 24 -5.40 -12.10 12.53
C LEU A 24 -5.45 -10.76 13.27
N LEU A 25 -4.45 -9.90 13.07
CA LEU A 25 -4.38 -8.57 13.69
C LEU A 25 -5.16 -7.49 12.91
N ALA A 26 -5.71 -7.80 11.74
CA ALA A 26 -6.39 -6.81 10.89
C ALA A 26 -7.51 -6.04 11.60
N PRO A 27 -8.39 -6.67 12.43
CA PRO A 27 -9.41 -5.91 13.16
C PRO A 27 -8.80 -4.87 14.12
N CYS A 28 -7.73 -5.23 14.83
CA CYS A 28 -7.02 -4.33 15.73
C CYS A 28 -6.34 -3.20 14.96
N THR A 29 -5.68 -3.51 13.84
CA THR A 29 -5.03 -2.52 12.98
C THR A 29 -6.04 -1.55 12.39
N ARG A 30 -7.20 -2.04 11.93
CA ARG A 30 -8.29 -1.20 11.42
C ARG A 30 -8.85 -0.27 12.50
N LEU A 31 -9.05 -0.78 13.71
CA LEU A 31 -9.50 0.04 14.84
C LEU A 31 -8.48 1.13 15.17
N TYR A 32 -7.19 0.77 15.29
CA TYR A 32 -6.11 1.72 15.52
C TYR A 32 -6.07 2.83 14.47
N LEU A 33 -6.14 2.47 13.19
CA LEU A 33 -6.18 3.45 12.09
C LEU A 33 -7.43 4.32 12.14
N ALA A 34 -8.60 3.75 12.46
CA ALA A 34 -9.85 4.49 12.48
C ALA A 34 -10.01 5.45 13.68
N THR A 35 -9.38 5.15 14.83
CA THR A 35 -9.61 5.91 16.07
C THR A 35 -8.37 6.62 16.58
N VAL A 36 -7.22 5.94 16.62
CA VAL A 36 -6.01 6.48 17.24
C VAL A 36 -5.33 7.48 16.32
N VAL A 37 -5.22 7.17 15.02
CA VAL A 37 -4.55 8.04 14.05
C VAL A 37 -5.24 9.41 13.90
N PRO A 38 -6.58 9.51 13.70
CA PRO A 38 -7.27 10.80 13.63
C PRO A 38 -7.19 11.58 14.94
N LEU A 39 -7.31 10.90 16.09
CA LEU A 39 -7.23 11.53 17.40
C LEU A 39 -5.84 12.13 17.65
N LEU A 40 -4.77 11.43 17.28
CA LEU A 40 -3.40 11.96 17.33
C LEU A 40 -3.22 13.14 16.37
N GLY A 41 -3.78 13.07 15.16
CA GLY A 41 -3.78 14.19 14.21
C GLY A 41 -4.44 15.44 14.77
N LYS A 42 -5.60 15.27 15.43
CA LYS A 42 -6.31 16.35 16.12
C LYS A 42 -5.50 16.94 17.27
N LEU A 43 -4.86 16.10 18.08
CA LEU A 43 -4.15 16.53 19.29
C LEU A 43 -2.78 17.16 19.00
N LEU A 44 -2.06 16.65 18.01
CA LEU A 44 -0.67 17.05 17.73
C LEU A 44 -0.54 18.06 16.58
N ALA A 45 -1.37 17.94 15.54
CA ALA A 45 -1.23 18.71 14.32
C ALA A 45 -2.38 19.73 14.11
N GLY A 46 -3.45 19.65 14.91
CA GLY A 46 -4.64 20.48 14.73
C GLY A 46 -5.40 20.22 13.42
N ASP A 47 -5.04 19.17 12.67
CA ASP A 47 -5.60 18.84 11.36
C ASP A 47 -6.14 17.40 11.34
N GLU A 48 -7.34 17.25 11.87
CA GLU A 48 -8.08 15.98 11.88
C GLU A 48 -8.43 15.48 10.47
N ALA A 49 -8.63 16.41 9.52
CA ALA A 49 -9.06 16.10 8.17
C ALA A 49 -7.95 15.38 7.37
N ALA A 50 -6.70 15.83 7.48
CA ALA A 50 -5.56 15.19 6.82
C ALA A 50 -5.32 13.75 7.30
N TYR A 51 -5.46 13.50 8.61
CA TYR A 51 -5.26 12.16 9.18
C TYR A 51 -6.45 11.24 8.94
N SER A 52 -7.66 11.79 8.87
CA SER A 52 -8.84 11.06 8.40
C SER A 52 -8.71 10.68 6.93
N TYR A 53 -8.17 11.59 6.09
CA TYR A 53 -7.85 11.29 4.70
C TYR A 53 -6.84 10.16 4.57
N LEU A 54 -5.75 10.17 5.35
CA LEU A 54 -4.75 9.09 5.36
C LEU A 54 -5.37 7.73 5.70
N THR A 55 -6.27 7.71 6.67
CA THR A 55 -6.99 6.49 7.05
C THR A 55 -7.92 6.04 5.93
N GLY A 56 -8.67 6.97 5.34
CA GLY A 56 -9.57 6.71 4.23
C GLY A 56 -8.85 6.24 2.97
N SER A 57 -7.72 6.84 2.63
CA SER A 57 -6.91 6.45 1.46
C SER A 57 -6.37 5.04 1.64
N THR A 58 -5.84 4.71 2.82
CA THR A 58 -5.37 3.35 3.13
C THR A 58 -6.47 2.30 2.97
N MET A 59 -7.67 2.59 3.50
CA MET A 59 -8.79 1.65 3.49
C MET A 59 -9.44 1.47 2.11
N ASN A 60 -9.37 2.49 1.26
CA ASN A 60 -9.92 2.49 -0.09
C ASN A 60 -8.89 2.16 -1.18
N PHE A 61 -7.62 1.97 -0.80
CA PHE A 61 -6.59 1.53 -1.72
C PHE A 61 -6.70 0.03 -2.01
N TYR A 62 -5.93 -0.41 -3.00
CA TYR A 62 -5.88 -1.82 -3.39
C TYR A 62 -5.36 -2.71 -2.25
N ALA A 63 -5.97 -3.88 -2.11
CA ALA A 63 -5.35 -4.97 -1.36
C ALA A 63 -4.02 -5.36 -2.01
N ALA A 64 -3.04 -5.81 -1.21
CA ALA A 64 -1.73 -6.13 -1.76
C ALA A 64 -1.78 -7.16 -2.90
N GLU A 65 -2.69 -8.14 -2.87
CA GLU A 65 -2.89 -9.07 -3.99
C GLU A 65 -3.42 -8.38 -5.25
N GLU A 66 -4.34 -7.42 -5.12
CA GLU A 66 -4.91 -6.69 -6.24
C GLU A 66 -3.86 -5.80 -6.90
N LEU A 67 -3.04 -5.11 -6.11
CA LEU A 67 -1.95 -4.29 -6.65
C LEU A 67 -0.87 -5.15 -7.35
N ALA A 68 -0.57 -6.33 -6.81
CA ALA A 68 0.31 -7.29 -7.49
C ALA A 68 -0.29 -7.77 -8.82
N ALA A 69 -1.59 -8.04 -8.88
CA ALA A 69 -2.27 -8.37 -10.14
C ALA A 69 -2.20 -7.22 -11.15
N LEU A 70 -2.27 -5.96 -10.69
CA LEU A 70 -2.08 -4.78 -11.55
C LEU A 70 -0.64 -4.65 -12.07
N PHE A 71 0.38 -5.04 -11.29
CA PHE A 71 1.77 -5.10 -11.76
C PHE A 71 1.90 -6.13 -12.90
N ALA A 72 1.36 -7.34 -12.70
CA ALA A 72 1.36 -8.38 -13.73
C ALA A 72 0.62 -7.93 -15.00
N ALA A 73 -0.58 -7.33 -14.84
CA ALA A 73 -1.36 -6.79 -15.95
C ALA A 73 -0.66 -5.63 -16.68
N ALA A 74 0.25 -4.92 -16.00
CA ALA A 74 1.05 -3.86 -16.60
C ALA A 74 2.26 -4.36 -17.41
N GLY A 75 2.54 -5.67 -17.40
CA GLY A 75 3.62 -6.32 -18.14
C GLY A 75 4.87 -6.67 -17.33
N PHE A 76 4.84 -6.52 -15.99
CA PHE A 76 5.94 -6.96 -15.15
C PHE A 76 5.93 -8.48 -14.92
N ASN A 77 7.13 -9.06 -14.84
CA ASN A 77 7.42 -10.43 -14.45
C ASN A 77 7.96 -10.47 -13.01
N ASP A 78 8.16 -11.67 -12.45
CA ASP A 78 8.65 -11.88 -11.07
C ASP A 78 7.91 -10.98 -10.04
N VAL A 79 6.59 -10.89 -10.20
CA VAL A 79 5.78 -10.00 -9.37
C VAL A 79 5.56 -10.62 -8.01
N GLY A 80 5.80 -9.84 -6.96
CA GLY A 80 5.56 -10.27 -5.60
C GLY A 80 5.34 -9.10 -4.66
N PHE A 81 4.99 -9.43 -3.42
CA PHE A 81 4.86 -8.46 -2.36
C PHE A 81 5.12 -9.09 -1.00
N THR A 82 5.43 -8.25 -0.01
CA THR A 82 5.45 -8.62 1.40
C THR A 82 4.70 -7.59 2.22
N ARG A 83 4.00 -8.06 3.26
CA ARG A 83 3.23 -7.19 4.16
C ARG A 83 4.02 -6.88 5.43
N LEU A 84 3.91 -5.64 5.88
CA LEU A 84 4.54 -5.11 7.07
C LEU A 84 3.46 -4.48 7.99
N MET A 85 3.86 -4.09 9.20
CA MET A 85 3.01 -3.35 10.15
C MET A 85 1.64 -3.99 10.38
N ALA A 86 1.61 -5.28 10.72
CA ALA A 86 0.37 -6.04 10.91
C ALA A 86 -0.60 -5.99 9.72
N GLY A 87 -0.05 -5.88 8.51
CA GLY A 87 -0.77 -5.98 7.25
C GLY A 87 -1.23 -4.65 6.64
N SER A 88 -0.97 -3.51 7.27
CA SER A 88 -1.41 -2.19 6.77
C SER A 88 -0.47 -1.57 5.71
N ILE A 89 0.71 -2.15 5.52
CA ILE A 89 1.72 -1.68 4.56
C ILE A 89 2.17 -2.87 3.73
N ALA A 90 2.42 -2.65 2.44
CA ALA A 90 3.03 -3.64 1.57
C ALA A 90 4.19 -3.05 0.77
N VAL A 91 5.22 -3.87 0.58
CA VAL A 91 6.28 -3.64 -0.40
C VAL A 91 6.01 -4.57 -1.57
N HIS A 92 5.79 -3.99 -2.75
CA HIS A 92 5.59 -4.70 -4.01
C HIS A 92 6.84 -4.59 -4.88
N TRP A 93 7.08 -5.61 -5.70
CA TRP A 93 8.13 -5.59 -6.70
C TRP A 93 7.68 -6.25 -8.01
N GLY A 94 8.41 -5.95 -9.07
CA GLY A 94 8.28 -6.61 -10.37
C GLY A 94 9.43 -6.23 -11.29
N GLU A 95 9.68 -7.04 -12.30
CA GLU A 95 10.78 -6.88 -13.25
C GLU A 95 10.27 -6.72 -14.67
N LYS A 96 10.86 -5.80 -15.43
CA LYS A 96 10.61 -5.68 -16.87
C LYS A 96 11.46 -6.72 -17.59
N ALA A 97 10.88 -7.40 -18.57
CA ALA A 97 11.64 -8.31 -19.42
C ALA A 97 12.88 -7.63 -20.01
N GLY A 98 13.96 -8.40 -20.15
CA GLY A 98 15.21 -7.98 -20.80
C GLY A 98 15.07 -7.74 -22.30
#